data_AF-A0A9D7CZG1-F1
#
_entry.id   AF-A0A9D7CZG1-F1
#
_cell.length_a   1.000
_cell.length_b   1.000
_cell.length_c   1.000
_cell.angle_alpha   90.00
_cell.angle_beta   90.00
_cell.angle_gamma   90.00
#
_symmetry.space_group_name_H-M   'P 1'
#
loop_
_entity.id
_entity.type
_entity.pdbx_description
1 polymer ?
#
loop_
_entity_poly.entity_id
_entity_poly.type
_entity_poly.pdbx_seq_one_letter_code
_entity_poly.pdbx_strand_id
1 'polypeptide(L)'
;MRSSASALAAAVTLALAGAGCSSEPATEETEEGALSLPAELQGDRFQFRVNSPEEQQGVDARNAYGAAVLAKAVYLEKSPAEMAAVLKQLGVGDVREKDVLIFEAKKSGLDPRTHPIINGTNGMYVKTASAGFLVFRGSEDGVLQDALTNAQVNGVNPGGVVSNNRAGLGKAHSGYFLGVKSVWSQIRDRLAKEHGDAGRSKLPLYVIGHSLGGAVGQIAMHHLLFDSCIGGVFNQLDLAGTCEEKYIPVTALYAFGSPRIGDEEFATTLASRAKQTGTRVFRFVNEKDQVSMLPRHVPIPQIVLPPYRHIGVGGDERAFAIYLGKDGELVAPVDAPSSCSGSDVAIEGKNLKDIVQCDLTMSEFLSGIAAGKPPWRTEHSMALYKEKLKITAQIALLGLSPKDPKTEDLRKELKASLERLRAQLASMHHTDSR
;
A
#
# COMPACT_ATOMS: atom_id res chain seq x y z
N MET A 1 -37.12 68.07 -7.01
CA MET A 1 -37.15 67.85 -5.55
C MET A 1 -35.74 67.62 -5.06
N ARG A 2 -35.39 68.32 -3.97
CA ARG A 2 -34.26 68.16 -3.03
C ARG A 2 -33.67 66.73 -3.03
N SER A 3 -32.37 66.46 -2.82
CA SER A 3 -31.26 67.26 -2.32
C SER A 3 -29.99 66.38 -2.26
N SER A 4 -28.83 67.00 -2.55
CA SER A 4 -27.42 66.75 -2.12
C SER A 4 -26.85 65.32 -1.99
N ALA A 5 -25.73 64.94 -2.60
CA ALA A 5 -24.40 65.54 -2.82
C ALA A 5 -23.42 65.44 -1.63
N SER A 6 -22.29 64.78 -1.90
CA SER A 6 -20.91 65.02 -1.40
C SER A 6 -20.65 64.97 0.11
N ALA A 7 -19.45 64.78 0.63
CA ALA A 7 -18.15 64.25 0.21
C ALA A 7 -17.24 64.44 1.46
N LEU A 8 -16.05 63.84 1.42
CA LEU A 8 -14.84 64.21 2.18
C LEU A 8 -14.71 63.88 3.68
N ALA A 9 -13.75 62.97 3.93
CA ALA A 9 -12.49 63.18 4.65
C ALA A 9 -12.48 63.84 6.04
N ALA A 10 -11.86 63.15 7.01
CA ALA A 10 -10.59 63.58 7.60
C ALA A 10 -10.13 62.60 8.70
N ALA A 11 -8.81 62.38 8.74
CA ALA A 11 -8.11 61.73 9.84
C ALA A 11 -8.08 62.64 11.09
N VAL A 12 -8.12 62.03 12.27
CA VAL A 12 -7.63 62.64 13.52
C VAL A 12 -6.91 61.56 14.32
N THR A 13 -5.62 61.78 14.50
CA THR A 13 -4.76 61.14 15.51
C THR A 13 -5.05 61.78 16.87
N LEU A 14 -5.29 60.97 17.90
CA LEU A 14 -5.02 61.41 19.27
C LEU A 14 -4.56 60.23 20.13
N ALA A 15 -3.37 60.41 20.70
CA ALA A 15 -2.74 59.52 21.65
C ALA A 15 -3.43 59.60 23.01
N LEU A 16 -3.58 58.46 23.68
CA LEU A 16 -3.66 58.39 25.14
C LEU A 16 -2.73 57.30 25.63
N ALA A 17 -1.73 57.74 26.39
CA ALA A 17 -0.82 56.92 27.16
C ALA A 17 -1.58 56.28 28.33
N GLY A 18 -1.37 54.98 28.52
CA GLY A 18 -1.79 54.24 29.70
C GLY A 18 -0.68 53.29 30.10
N ALA A 19 0.07 53.67 31.13
CA ALA A 19 1.04 52.82 31.81
C ALA A 19 0.28 51.69 32.55
N GLY A 20 0.75 50.44 32.42
CA GLY A 20 0.16 49.30 33.11
C GLY A 20 1.00 48.04 32.98
N CYS A 21 1.87 47.83 33.97
CA CYS A 21 2.46 46.58 34.44
C CYS A 21 2.79 45.46 33.43
N SER A 22 4.08 45.37 33.15
CA SER A 22 4.77 44.17 32.68
C SER A 22 4.62 43.03 33.68
N SER A 23 3.88 41.99 33.30
CA SER A 23 4.13 40.63 33.76
C SER A 23 4.39 39.78 32.52
N GLU A 24 5.65 39.41 32.31
CA GLU A 24 6.01 38.38 31.35
C GLU A 24 5.23 37.11 31.71
N PRO A 25 4.44 36.53 30.79
CA PRO A 25 3.94 35.19 31.02
C PRO A 25 5.15 34.27 31.01
N ALA A 26 5.43 33.64 32.16
CA ALA A 26 6.29 32.48 32.21
C ALA A 26 5.78 31.50 31.16
N THR A 27 6.57 31.31 30.10
CA THR A 27 6.39 30.19 29.18
C THR A 27 6.70 28.95 30.00
N GLU A 28 5.67 28.38 30.63
CA GLU A 28 5.67 26.95 30.92
C GLU A 28 5.85 26.26 29.57
N GLU A 29 7.10 25.94 29.23
CA GLU A 29 7.40 24.84 28.34
C GLU A 29 6.80 23.61 29.02
N THR A 30 5.52 23.37 28.77
CA THR A 30 4.93 22.06 29.00
C THR A 30 5.83 21.10 28.26
N GLU A 31 6.56 20.25 29.00
CA GLU A 31 7.27 19.12 28.44
C GLU A 31 6.25 18.34 27.61
N GLU A 32 6.20 18.61 26.31
CA GLU A 32 5.48 17.79 25.35
C GLU A 32 6.08 16.40 25.49
N GLY A 33 5.38 15.53 26.23
CA GLY A 33 5.83 14.18 26.49
C GLY A 33 6.22 13.54 25.17
N ALA A 34 7.53 13.36 24.97
CA ALA A 34 8.07 12.95 23.70
C ALA A 34 7.39 11.64 23.30
N LEU A 35 6.61 11.69 22.21
CA LEU A 35 5.84 10.54 21.73
C LEU A 35 6.82 9.42 21.38
N SER A 36 7.00 8.46 22.28
CA SER A 36 7.94 7.35 22.06
C SER A 36 7.45 6.48 20.89
N LEU A 37 8.38 6.06 20.02
CA LEU A 37 8.04 5.09 18.98
C LEU A 37 7.51 3.79 19.62
N PRO A 38 6.41 3.22 19.08
CA PRO A 38 5.97 1.89 19.45
C PRO A 38 7.13 0.89 19.31
N ALA A 39 7.20 -0.10 20.21
CA ALA A 39 8.28 -1.09 20.25
C ALA A 39 8.55 -1.74 18.88
N GLU A 40 7.49 -1.95 18.10
CA GLU A 40 7.55 -2.54 16.77
C GLU A 40 8.34 -1.71 15.75
N LEU A 41 8.49 -0.40 15.94
CA LEU A 41 9.22 0.51 15.05
C LEU A 41 10.52 1.03 15.70
N GLN A 42 10.80 0.65 16.95
CA GLN A 42 12.03 1.07 17.62
C GLN A 42 13.25 0.48 16.90
N GLY A 43 14.23 1.35 16.60
CA GLY A 43 15.44 0.97 15.89
C GLY A 43 15.28 0.86 14.36
N ASP A 44 14.06 1.00 13.81
CA ASP A 44 13.89 1.13 12.38
C ASP A 44 14.36 2.50 11.89
N ARG A 45 14.99 2.52 10.72
CA ARG A 45 15.36 3.74 10.01
C ARG A 45 14.82 3.66 8.60
N PHE A 46 14.08 4.68 8.20
CA PHE A 46 13.63 4.84 6.84
C PHE A 46 14.84 4.98 5.91
N GLN A 47 15.01 4.01 5.02
CA GLN A 47 16.05 4.02 4.01
C GLN A 47 15.36 4.04 2.66
N PHE A 48 15.38 5.19 1.98
CA PHE A 48 14.73 5.32 0.69
C PHE A 48 15.50 6.30 -0.19
N ARG A 49 15.86 5.84 -1.39
CA ARG A 49 16.59 6.59 -2.41
C ARG A 49 15.65 6.88 -3.57
N VAL A 50 15.21 8.13 -3.64
CA VAL A 50 14.40 8.61 -4.76
C VAL A 50 15.19 8.45 -6.06
N ASN A 51 14.56 7.86 -7.09
CA ASN A 51 15.17 7.59 -8.40
C ASN A 51 16.44 6.73 -8.33
N SER A 52 16.45 5.71 -7.48
CA SER A 52 17.59 4.81 -7.33
C SER A 52 17.99 4.16 -8.66
N PRO A 53 19.27 4.24 -9.10
CA PRO A 53 19.78 3.46 -10.23
C PRO A 53 19.49 1.95 -10.15
N GLU A 54 19.59 1.36 -8.96
CA GLU A 54 19.30 -0.05 -8.69
C GLU A 54 17.83 -0.37 -9.01
N GLU A 55 16.92 0.57 -8.73
CA GLU A 55 15.48 0.45 -9.06
C GLU A 55 15.20 0.53 -10.57
N GLN A 56 16.15 1.02 -11.37
CA GLN A 56 16.05 0.98 -12.83
C GLN A 56 16.29 -0.43 -13.39
N GLN A 57 17.07 -1.25 -12.68
CA GLN A 57 17.48 -2.59 -13.06
C GLN A 57 16.66 -3.69 -12.36
N GLY A 58 16.04 -3.39 -11.22
CA GLY A 58 15.27 -4.33 -10.43
C GLY A 58 14.68 -3.67 -9.18
N VAL A 59 14.61 -4.41 -8.08
CA VAL A 59 14.19 -3.88 -6.79
C VAL A 59 15.41 -3.35 -6.01
N ASP A 60 15.35 -2.11 -5.52
CA ASP A 60 16.31 -1.63 -4.52
C ASP A 60 15.86 -2.13 -3.13
N ALA A 61 16.67 -3.00 -2.52
CA ALA A 61 16.36 -3.58 -1.21
C ALA A 61 16.15 -2.52 -0.11
N ARG A 62 16.84 -1.38 -0.18
CA ARG A 62 16.63 -0.27 0.77
C ARG A 62 15.26 0.33 0.55
N ASN A 63 14.90 0.67 -0.69
CA ASN A 63 13.59 1.24 -0.99
C ASN A 63 12.45 0.30 -0.60
N ALA A 64 12.62 -1.02 -0.83
CA ALA A 64 11.68 -2.03 -0.38
C ALA A 64 11.51 -2.01 1.16
N TYR A 65 12.60 -1.94 1.92
CA TYR A 65 12.56 -1.82 3.38
C TYR A 65 11.94 -0.49 3.84
N GLY A 66 12.32 0.65 3.26
CA GLY A 66 11.73 1.95 3.56
C GLY A 66 10.21 1.98 3.29
N ALA A 67 9.77 1.39 2.18
CA ALA A 67 8.36 1.23 1.87
C ALA A 67 7.64 0.32 2.88
N ALA A 68 8.28 -0.78 3.32
CA ALA A 68 7.74 -1.66 4.36
C ALA A 68 7.59 -0.93 5.72
N VAL A 69 8.54 -0.06 6.09
CA VAL A 69 8.45 0.78 7.29
C VAL A 69 7.24 1.71 7.21
N LEU A 70 7.02 2.39 6.08
CA LEU A 70 5.85 3.26 5.90
C LEU A 70 4.53 2.46 5.89
N ALA A 71 4.51 1.30 5.23
CA ALA A 71 3.36 0.40 5.22
C ALA A 71 3.00 -0.10 6.62
N LYS A 72 3.97 -0.19 7.55
CA LYS A 72 3.71 -0.50 8.95
C LYS A 72 3.29 0.74 9.75
N ALA A 73 3.92 1.89 9.52
CA ALA A 73 3.64 3.13 10.25
C ALA A 73 2.19 3.61 10.07
N VAL A 74 1.58 3.40 8.91
CA VAL A 74 0.19 3.81 8.64
C VAL A 74 -0.84 3.08 9.54
N TYR A 75 -0.47 1.99 10.21
CA TYR A 75 -1.32 1.30 11.19
C TYR A 75 -1.40 2.00 12.54
N LEU A 76 -0.59 3.04 12.81
CA LEU A 76 -0.63 3.74 14.10
C LEU A 76 -1.83 4.66 14.28
N GLU A 77 -2.58 4.94 13.21
CA GLU A 77 -3.80 5.78 13.22
C GLU A 77 -3.64 7.11 13.98
N LYS A 78 -2.53 7.80 13.75
CA LYS A 78 -2.20 9.05 14.44
C LYS A 78 -2.77 10.28 13.73
N SER A 79 -2.92 11.36 14.48
CA SER A 79 -3.19 12.69 13.90
C SER A 79 -2.03 13.13 12.98
N PRO A 80 -2.24 14.10 12.07
CA PRO A 80 -1.16 14.60 11.20
C PRO A 80 0.09 15.07 11.97
N ALA A 81 -0.08 15.73 13.12
CA ALA A 81 1.02 16.23 13.95
C ALA A 81 1.82 15.08 14.60
N GLU A 82 1.12 14.14 15.25
CA GLU A 82 1.75 12.95 15.83
C GLU A 82 2.44 12.09 14.76
N MET A 83 1.81 11.92 13.59
CA MET A 83 2.40 11.17 12.49
C MET A 83 3.65 11.86 11.94
N ALA A 84 3.66 13.18 11.81
CA ALA A 84 4.87 13.92 11.42
C ALA A 84 6.01 13.68 12.43
N ALA A 85 5.72 13.67 13.73
CA ALA A 85 6.70 13.36 14.77
C ALA A 85 7.24 11.92 14.65
N VAL A 86 6.37 10.93 14.42
CA VAL A 86 6.77 9.54 14.17
C VAL A 86 7.67 9.44 12.94
N LEU A 87 7.28 10.04 11.81
CA LEU A 87 8.03 10.01 10.56
C LEU A 87 9.41 10.68 10.69
N LYS A 88 9.49 11.76 11.47
CA LYS A 88 10.76 12.40 11.80
C LYS A 88 11.67 11.48 12.62
N GLN A 89 11.13 10.77 13.63
CA GLN A 89 11.90 9.80 14.41
C GLN A 89 12.39 8.61 13.55
N LEU A 90 11.57 8.17 12.59
CA LEU A 90 11.95 7.14 11.62
C LEU A 90 12.99 7.63 10.60
N GLY A 91 13.23 8.94 10.47
CA GLY A 91 14.20 9.50 9.53
C GLY A 91 13.66 9.72 8.11
N VAL A 92 12.34 9.89 7.95
CA VAL A 92 11.70 10.18 6.64
C VAL A 92 12.03 11.59 6.12
N GLY A 93 12.72 12.39 6.94
CA GLY A 93 13.15 13.75 6.64
C GLY A 93 12.56 14.76 7.63
N ASP A 94 12.69 16.04 7.30
CA ASP A 94 12.06 17.14 8.07
C ASP A 94 10.57 17.27 7.70
N VAL A 95 9.80 16.23 8.04
CA VAL A 95 8.35 16.18 7.83
C VAL A 95 7.65 17.02 8.88
N ARG A 96 6.78 17.93 8.45
CA ARG A 96 5.92 18.74 9.33
C ARG A 96 4.48 18.31 9.19
N GLU A 97 3.64 18.73 10.13
CA GLU A 97 2.20 18.43 10.13
C GLU A 97 1.52 18.71 8.77
N LYS A 98 1.74 19.89 8.18
CA LYS A 98 1.15 20.28 6.87
C LYS A 98 1.60 19.44 5.67
N ASP A 99 2.71 18.71 5.85
CA ASP A 99 3.28 17.82 4.86
C ASP A 99 2.67 16.40 4.98
N VAL A 100 1.86 16.14 6.01
CA VAL A 100 1.08 14.92 6.22
C VAL A 100 -0.40 15.18 5.97
N LEU A 101 -1.05 14.30 5.21
CA LEU A 101 -2.49 14.24 5.02
C LEU A 101 -2.97 12.86 5.45
N ILE A 102 -3.76 12.78 6.52
CA ILE A 102 -4.46 11.55 6.90
C ILE A 102 -5.83 11.55 6.22
N PHE A 103 -6.21 10.42 5.64
CA PHE A 103 -7.51 10.25 4.99
C PHE A 103 -8.17 8.97 5.44
N GLU A 104 -9.50 9.02 5.56
CA GLU A 104 -10.32 7.91 6.03
C GLU A 104 -11.69 7.95 5.35
N ALA A 105 -12.18 6.77 4.98
CA ALA A 105 -13.56 6.59 4.56
C ALA A 105 -14.50 6.78 5.75
N LYS A 106 -15.14 7.95 5.85
CA LYS A 106 -16.09 8.25 6.93
C LYS A 106 -17.25 7.24 6.91
N LYS A 107 -17.57 6.67 8.08
CA LYS A 107 -18.81 5.90 8.28
C LYS A 107 -20.01 6.80 8.03
N SER A 108 -20.71 6.62 6.92
CA SER A 108 -21.98 7.30 6.67
C SER A 108 -23.13 6.41 7.16
N GLY A 109 -23.84 6.82 8.21
CA GLY A 109 -25.01 6.09 8.70
C GLY A 109 -26.21 6.08 7.74
N LEU A 110 -26.14 6.80 6.62
CA LEU A 110 -27.25 7.00 5.68
C LEU A 110 -26.96 6.50 4.26
N ASP A 111 -25.76 5.98 3.98
CA ASP A 111 -25.40 5.51 2.64
C ASP A 111 -25.46 3.97 2.59
N PRO A 112 -26.39 3.34 1.84
CA PRO A 112 -26.45 1.88 1.68
C PRO A 112 -25.22 1.27 1.00
N ARG A 113 -24.27 2.09 0.52
CA ARG A 113 -22.93 1.69 0.06
C ARG A 113 -21.93 1.54 1.22
N THR A 114 -22.34 1.65 2.47
CA THR A 114 -21.48 1.47 3.66
C THR A 114 -21.33 0.01 4.08
N HIS A 115 -21.07 -0.88 3.11
CA HIS A 115 -20.70 -2.26 3.40
C HIS A 115 -19.46 -2.26 4.32
N PRO A 116 -19.32 -3.21 5.27
CA PRO A 116 -18.13 -3.35 6.12
C PRO A 116 -16.78 -3.41 5.38
N ILE A 117 -16.80 -3.68 4.07
CA ILE A 117 -15.62 -3.72 3.19
C ILE A 117 -15.19 -2.33 2.71
N ILE A 118 -16.12 -1.35 2.68
CA ILE A 118 -15.91 0.03 2.24
C ILE A 118 -15.59 0.93 3.44
N ASN A 119 -16.15 0.61 4.61
CA ASN A 119 -15.80 1.25 5.88
C ASN A 119 -14.40 0.75 6.31
N GLY A 120 -13.42 1.65 6.42
CA GLY A 120 -12.05 1.32 6.84
C GLY A 120 -10.97 1.48 5.78
N THR A 121 -11.28 2.05 4.60
CA THR A 121 -10.21 2.53 3.71
C THR A 121 -9.56 3.75 4.32
N ASN A 122 -8.39 3.53 4.92
CA ASN A 122 -7.63 4.53 5.64
C ASN A 122 -6.21 4.60 5.08
N GLY A 123 -5.57 5.75 5.25
CA GLY A 123 -4.20 5.90 4.81
C GLY A 123 -3.62 7.27 5.12
N MET A 124 -2.42 7.49 4.61
CA MET A 124 -1.73 8.76 4.70
C MET A 124 -1.07 9.12 3.38
N TYR A 125 -0.96 10.41 3.11
CA TYR A 125 -0.04 10.96 2.15
C TYR A 125 1.01 11.78 2.89
N VAL A 126 2.29 11.55 2.58
CA VAL A 126 3.43 12.23 3.18
C VAL A 126 4.25 12.89 2.08
N LYS A 127 4.43 14.21 2.18
CA LYS A 127 5.34 14.98 1.34
C LYS A 127 6.69 15.14 2.03
N THR A 128 7.77 14.91 1.29
CA THR A 128 9.14 15.26 1.68
C THR A 128 9.69 16.31 0.71
N ALA A 129 10.94 16.73 0.93
CA ALA A 129 11.62 17.62 -0.02
C ALA A 129 11.87 16.96 -1.39
N SER A 130 11.98 15.62 -1.44
CA SER A 130 12.42 14.87 -2.64
C SER A 130 11.35 14.00 -3.27
N ALA A 131 10.27 13.66 -2.55
CA ALA A 131 9.21 12.77 -3.04
C ALA A 131 7.91 12.90 -2.23
N GLY A 132 6.81 12.38 -2.78
CA GLY A 132 5.58 12.10 -2.07
C GLY A 132 5.32 10.60 -1.92
N PHE A 133 4.74 10.20 -0.80
CA PHE A 133 4.41 8.82 -0.48
C PHE A 133 2.92 8.71 -0.15
N LEU A 134 2.16 8.04 -1.01
CA LEU A 134 0.76 7.70 -0.77
C LEU A 134 0.69 6.29 -0.20
N VAL A 135 0.31 6.16 1.06
CA VAL A 135 0.34 4.91 1.81
C VAL A 135 -1.07 4.52 2.23
N PHE A 136 -1.52 3.35 1.80
CA PHE A 136 -2.82 2.78 2.20
C PHE A 136 -2.62 1.74 3.30
N ARG A 137 -3.45 1.81 4.34
CA ARG A 137 -3.47 0.81 5.40
C ARG A 137 -4.19 -0.44 4.92
N GLY A 138 -3.71 -1.60 5.35
CA GLY A 138 -4.44 -2.85 5.23
C GLY A 138 -5.42 -3.09 6.37
N SER A 139 -6.01 -4.28 6.40
CA SER A 139 -6.77 -4.77 7.55
C SER A 139 -5.80 -5.18 8.67
N GLU A 140 -6.27 -5.15 9.91
CA GLU A 140 -5.55 -5.70 11.05
C GLU A 140 -5.51 -7.23 10.97
N ASP A 141 -4.47 -7.85 11.50
CA ASP A 141 -4.20 -9.28 11.33
C ASP A 141 -5.35 -10.17 11.85
N GLY A 142 -6.05 -9.78 12.93
CA GLY A 142 -7.23 -10.50 13.45
C GLY A 142 -8.46 -10.37 12.55
N VAL A 143 -8.81 -9.13 12.18
CA VAL A 143 -9.96 -8.84 11.29
C VAL A 143 -9.79 -9.50 9.93
N LEU A 144 -8.55 -9.52 9.42
CA LEU A 144 -8.24 -10.15 8.16
C LEU A 144 -8.46 -11.67 8.22
N GLN A 145 -8.00 -12.35 9.27
CA GLN A 145 -8.22 -13.79 9.39
C GLN A 145 -9.70 -14.15 9.49
N ASP A 146 -10.49 -13.35 10.21
CA ASP A 146 -11.94 -13.54 10.28
C ASP A 146 -12.60 -13.28 8.93
N ALA A 147 -12.22 -12.22 8.22
CA ALA A 147 -12.73 -11.91 6.90
C ALA A 147 -12.36 -12.99 5.88
N LEU A 148 -11.12 -13.50 5.94
CA LEU A 148 -10.63 -14.59 5.11
C LEU A 148 -11.39 -15.89 5.38
N THR A 149 -11.54 -16.25 6.66
CA THR A 149 -12.25 -17.46 7.08
C THR A 149 -13.71 -17.39 6.65
N ASN A 150 -14.38 -16.25 6.86
CA ASN A 150 -15.78 -16.06 6.47
C ASN A 150 -15.97 -16.02 4.94
N ALA A 151 -15.10 -15.34 4.21
CA ALA A 151 -15.13 -15.29 2.74
C ALA A 151 -14.94 -16.69 2.12
N GLN A 152 -14.12 -17.54 2.77
CA GLN A 152 -13.81 -18.89 2.34
C GLN A 152 -14.89 -19.92 2.74
N VAL A 153 -15.43 -19.85 3.97
CA VAL A 153 -16.47 -20.79 4.47
C VAL A 153 -17.81 -20.59 3.76
N ASN A 154 -18.20 -19.34 3.53
CA ASN A 154 -19.50 -19.04 2.92
C ASN A 154 -19.47 -19.03 1.38
N GLY A 155 -18.35 -19.44 0.76
CA GLY A 155 -18.19 -19.40 -0.71
C GLY A 155 -18.63 -18.06 -1.30
N VAL A 156 -18.36 -16.96 -0.58
CA VAL A 156 -19.22 -15.77 -0.58
C VAL A 156 -19.30 -15.17 -1.98
N ASN A 157 -20.51 -15.27 -2.55
CA ASN A 157 -20.99 -14.61 -3.75
C ASN A 157 -19.92 -14.43 -4.84
N PRO A 158 -19.79 -15.37 -5.80
CA PRO A 158 -19.05 -15.12 -7.04
C PRO A 158 -19.37 -13.73 -7.63
N GLY A 159 -20.62 -13.26 -7.53
CA GLY A 159 -21.06 -11.94 -7.98
C GLY A 159 -20.60 -10.73 -7.16
N GLY A 160 -19.40 -10.74 -6.55
CA GLY A 160 -18.77 -9.51 -6.08
C GLY A 160 -18.86 -8.48 -7.20
N VAL A 161 -19.67 -7.42 -6.99
CA VAL A 161 -20.04 -6.47 -8.04
C VAL A 161 -18.75 -6.07 -8.74
N VAL A 162 -18.70 -6.20 -10.05
CA VAL A 162 -17.47 -5.89 -10.77
C VAL A 162 -17.65 -4.47 -11.30
N SER A 163 -16.75 -3.57 -10.94
CA SER A 163 -16.78 -2.23 -11.50
C SER A 163 -16.07 -2.26 -12.83
N ASN A 164 -16.70 -1.72 -13.87
CA ASN A 164 -15.98 -1.38 -15.10
C ASN A 164 -14.82 -0.49 -14.72
N ASN A 165 -13.67 -0.72 -15.34
CA ASN A 165 -12.54 0.17 -15.16
C ASN A 165 -12.86 1.56 -15.77
N ARG A 166 -12.03 2.55 -15.43
CA ARG A 166 -12.21 3.92 -15.97
C ARG A 166 -11.83 4.04 -17.45
N ALA A 167 -11.06 3.09 -17.98
CA ALA A 167 -10.68 3.02 -19.39
C ALA A 167 -11.70 2.26 -20.27
N GLY A 168 -12.81 1.78 -19.71
CA GLY A 168 -13.82 0.98 -20.41
C GLY A 168 -13.47 -0.50 -20.70
N LEU A 169 -12.33 -1.02 -20.24
CA LEU A 169 -11.81 -2.37 -20.50
C LEU A 169 -11.62 -3.20 -19.22
N GLY A 170 -12.24 -4.37 -19.12
CA GLY A 170 -12.07 -5.21 -17.95
C GLY A 170 -12.66 -4.62 -16.66
N LYS A 171 -12.36 -5.31 -15.57
CA LYS A 171 -13.30 -5.40 -14.46
C LYS A 171 -12.54 -5.54 -13.13
N ALA A 172 -12.68 -4.57 -12.24
CA ALA A 172 -12.00 -4.53 -10.95
C ALA A 172 -12.90 -4.99 -9.80
N HIS A 173 -12.28 -5.50 -8.72
CA HIS A 173 -12.97 -5.87 -7.49
C HIS A 173 -13.67 -4.63 -6.89
N SER A 174 -15.01 -4.61 -6.84
CA SER A 174 -15.75 -3.43 -6.37
C SER A 174 -15.36 -2.97 -4.99
N GLY A 175 -15.07 -3.87 -4.06
CA GLY A 175 -14.67 -3.48 -2.70
C GLY A 175 -13.45 -2.55 -2.70
N TYR A 176 -12.43 -2.88 -3.49
CA TYR A 176 -11.20 -2.08 -3.58
C TYR A 176 -11.46 -0.78 -4.34
N PHE A 177 -12.23 -0.84 -5.43
CA PHE A 177 -12.60 0.33 -6.22
C PHE A 177 -13.45 1.34 -5.44
N LEU A 178 -14.45 0.86 -4.70
CA LEU A 178 -15.29 1.69 -3.85
C LEU A 178 -14.51 2.25 -2.66
N GLY A 179 -13.56 1.48 -2.11
CA GLY A 179 -12.63 1.97 -1.08
C GLY A 179 -11.79 3.15 -1.57
N VAL A 180 -11.16 3.05 -2.75
CA VAL A 180 -10.46 4.20 -3.35
C VAL A 180 -11.41 5.37 -3.57
N LYS A 181 -12.59 5.10 -4.16
CA LYS A 181 -13.59 6.13 -4.46
C LYS A 181 -14.06 6.89 -3.23
N SER A 182 -14.20 6.22 -2.07
CA SER A 182 -14.68 6.86 -0.83
C SER A 182 -13.69 7.86 -0.24
N VAL A 183 -12.39 7.72 -0.53
CA VAL A 183 -11.35 8.66 -0.05
C VAL A 183 -10.81 9.57 -1.15
N TRP A 184 -11.17 9.33 -2.41
CA TRP A 184 -10.56 9.99 -3.57
C TRP A 184 -10.65 11.52 -3.53
N SER A 185 -11.80 12.07 -3.14
CA SER A 185 -11.99 13.53 -3.04
C SER A 185 -11.11 14.20 -1.99
N GLN A 186 -10.64 13.45 -0.98
CA GLN A 186 -9.75 13.96 0.07
C GLN A 186 -8.30 14.07 -0.44
N ILE A 187 -7.89 13.17 -1.34
CA ILE A 187 -6.49 13.02 -1.76
C ILE A 187 -6.18 13.60 -3.14
N ARG A 188 -7.13 13.52 -4.10
CA ARG A 188 -6.87 13.82 -5.52
C ARG A 188 -6.29 15.21 -5.73
N ASP A 189 -6.89 16.23 -5.12
CA ASP A 189 -6.49 17.62 -5.36
C ASP A 189 -5.10 17.90 -4.77
N ARG A 190 -4.74 17.25 -3.65
CA ARG A 190 -3.38 17.32 -3.11
C ARG A 190 -2.38 16.64 -4.04
N LEU A 191 -2.69 15.44 -4.53
CA LEU A 191 -1.80 14.73 -5.46
C LEU A 191 -1.63 15.49 -6.78
N ALA A 192 -2.71 16.05 -7.34
CA ALA A 192 -2.66 16.86 -8.55
C ALA A 192 -1.80 18.11 -8.38
N LYS A 193 -1.90 18.78 -7.23
CA LYS A 193 -1.10 19.97 -6.91
C LYS A 193 0.40 19.66 -6.77
N GLU A 194 0.74 18.54 -6.13
CA GLU A 194 2.11 18.23 -5.75
C GLU A 194 2.86 17.43 -6.83
N HIS A 195 2.15 16.67 -7.66
CA HIS A 195 2.70 15.69 -8.61
C HIS A 195 2.17 15.79 -10.04
N GLY A 196 0.98 16.38 -10.25
CA GLY A 196 0.38 16.50 -11.58
C GLY A 196 0.96 17.66 -12.41
N ASP A 197 0.54 17.76 -13.67
CA ASP A 197 1.01 18.80 -14.62
C ASP A 197 0.69 20.24 -14.18
N ALA A 198 -0.33 20.40 -13.33
CA ALA A 198 -0.69 21.70 -12.74
C ALA A 198 0.31 22.16 -11.66
N GLY A 199 1.12 21.25 -11.12
CA GLY A 199 2.22 21.56 -10.23
C GLY A 199 3.48 21.90 -11.03
N ARG A 200 4.11 23.05 -10.78
CA ARG A 200 5.47 23.35 -11.31
C ARG A 200 6.55 22.39 -10.78
N SER A 201 6.17 21.46 -9.91
CA SER A 201 7.01 20.50 -9.21
C SER A 201 6.63 19.09 -9.67
N LYS A 202 7.56 18.42 -10.35
CA LYS A 202 7.47 16.99 -10.71
C LYS A 202 8.02 16.13 -9.57
N LEU A 203 7.51 16.30 -8.36
CA LEU A 203 7.91 15.47 -7.22
C LEU A 203 7.57 14.00 -7.57
N PRO A 204 8.53 13.06 -7.49
CA PRO A 204 8.24 11.64 -7.63
C PRO A 204 7.15 11.20 -6.65
N LEU A 205 6.20 10.40 -7.13
CA LEU A 205 5.10 9.85 -6.33
C LEU A 205 5.26 8.34 -6.19
N TYR A 206 5.33 7.87 -4.96
CA TYR A 206 5.37 6.46 -4.61
C TYR A 206 4.05 6.04 -3.98
N VAL A 207 3.47 4.95 -4.46
CA VAL A 207 2.27 4.34 -3.86
C VAL A 207 2.68 3.10 -3.08
N ILE A 208 2.20 2.97 -1.85
CA ILE A 208 2.62 1.92 -0.92
C ILE A 208 1.40 1.31 -0.26
N GLY A 209 1.38 -0.01 -0.07
CA GLY A 209 0.34 -0.66 0.71
C GLY A 209 0.64 -2.11 1.05
N HIS A 210 0.04 -2.57 2.15
CA HIS A 210 0.11 -3.94 2.63
C HIS A 210 -1.29 -4.57 2.66
N SER A 211 -1.42 -5.87 2.35
CA SER A 211 -2.70 -6.58 2.40
C SER A 211 -3.77 -5.90 1.54
N LEU A 212 -4.96 -5.64 2.10
CA LEU A 212 -6.00 -4.77 1.53
C LEU A 212 -5.44 -3.42 1.02
N GLY A 213 -4.51 -2.80 1.75
CA GLY A 213 -3.87 -1.54 1.34
C GLY A 213 -3.04 -1.69 0.07
N GLY A 214 -2.42 -2.85 -0.17
CA GLY A 214 -1.75 -3.15 -1.43
C GLY A 214 -2.71 -3.25 -2.61
N ALA A 215 -3.90 -3.80 -2.39
CA ALA A 215 -4.95 -3.89 -3.40
C ALA A 215 -5.51 -2.51 -3.74
N VAL A 216 -5.85 -1.74 -2.70
CA VAL A 216 -6.36 -0.36 -2.82
C VAL A 216 -5.28 0.54 -3.46
N GLY A 217 -4.00 0.35 -3.14
CA GLY A 217 -2.88 1.05 -3.77
C GLY A 217 -2.79 0.78 -5.28
N GLN A 218 -2.99 -0.46 -5.73
CA GLN A 218 -3.05 -0.78 -7.16
C GLN A 218 -4.24 -0.09 -7.86
N ILE A 219 -5.42 -0.06 -7.22
CA ILE A 219 -6.58 0.66 -7.78
C ILE A 219 -6.37 2.19 -7.77
N ALA A 220 -5.71 2.72 -6.74
CA ALA A 220 -5.34 4.13 -6.69
C ALA A 220 -4.35 4.48 -7.80
N MET A 221 -3.35 3.63 -8.06
CA MET A 221 -2.46 3.77 -9.22
C MET A 221 -3.24 3.79 -10.52
N HIS A 222 -4.22 2.89 -10.70
CA HIS A 222 -5.12 2.94 -11.85
C HIS A 222 -5.83 4.30 -11.95
N HIS A 223 -6.40 4.83 -10.87
CA HIS A 223 -7.00 6.18 -10.91
C HIS A 223 -5.97 7.25 -11.31
N LEU A 224 -4.76 7.24 -10.75
CA LEU A 224 -3.73 8.24 -11.08
C LEU A 224 -3.33 8.22 -12.57
N LEU A 225 -3.30 7.04 -13.18
CA LEU A 225 -2.86 6.85 -14.57
C LEU A 225 -3.99 6.99 -15.61
N PHE A 226 -5.26 7.00 -15.18
CA PHE A 226 -6.46 7.00 -16.04
C PHE A 226 -7.54 8.06 -15.67
N ASP A 227 -7.37 8.87 -14.62
CA ASP A 227 -8.45 9.72 -14.09
C ASP A 227 -8.92 10.84 -15.03
N SER A 228 -8.06 11.34 -15.91
CA SER A 228 -8.46 12.38 -16.87
C SER A 228 -9.26 11.84 -18.06
N CYS A 229 -9.49 10.52 -18.12
CA CYS A 229 -10.32 9.89 -19.15
C CYS A 229 -11.83 10.11 -18.92
N ILE A 230 -12.26 10.75 -17.83
CA ILE A 230 -13.68 10.91 -17.49
C ILE A 230 -14.04 12.40 -17.34
N GLY A 231 -14.52 12.98 -18.44
CA GLY A 231 -15.09 14.33 -18.49
C GLY A 231 -16.54 14.34 -18.98
N GLY A 232 -17.43 13.51 -18.44
CA GLY A 232 -18.88 13.58 -18.70
C GLY A 232 -19.46 12.39 -19.48
N VAL A 233 -20.81 12.36 -19.58
CA VAL A 233 -21.62 11.25 -20.15
C VAL A 233 -21.28 10.95 -21.63
N PHE A 234 -20.53 11.83 -22.29
CA PHE A 234 -20.07 11.68 -23.68
C PHE A 234 -18.55 11.40 -23.83
N ASN A 235 -17.79 11.28 -22.73
CA ASN A 235 -16.32 11.18 -22.74
C ASN A 235 -15.76 9.76 -22.54
N GLN A 236 -16.58 8.71 -22.64
CA GLN A 236 -16.05 7.34 -22.78
C GLN A 236 -15.52 7.05 -24.19
N LEU A 237 -15.67 8.00 -25.10
CA LEU A 237 -15.10 7.97 -26.42
C LEU A 237 -13.81 8.82 -26.40
N ASP A 238 -12.67 8.15 -26.33
CA ASP A 238 -11.36 8.75 -26.58
C ASP A 238 -11.18 9.03 -28.09
N LEU A 239 -12.09 9.82 -28.67
CA LEU A 239 -12.13 10.15 -30.10
C LEU A 239 -10.90 10.95 -30.54
N ALA A 240 -10.13 11.50 -29.59
CA ALA A 240 -9.04 12.44 -29.85
C ALA A 240 -7.70 12.06 -29.20
N GLY A 241 -7.58 10.93 -28.50
CA GLY A 241 -6.36 10.56 -27.76
C GLY A 241 -6.03 11.49 -26.58
N THR A 242 -6.94 12.39 -26.20
CA THR A 242 -6.73 13.42 -25.17
C THR A 242 -6.69 12.84 -23.75
N CYS A 243 -7.19 11.62 -23.59
CA CYS A 243 -7.10 10.84 -22.37
C CYS A 243 -5.66 10.50 -21.98
N GLU A 244 -4.76 10.40 -22.95
CA GLU A 244 -3.38 9.96 -22.72
C GLU A 244 -2.50 11.06 -22.12
N GLU A 245 -2.85 12.33 -22.33
CA GLU A 245 -1.95 13.47 -22.04
C GLU A 245 -2.00 13.98 -20.60
N LYS A 246 -3.10 13.77 -19.85
CA LYS A 246 -3.25 14.31 -18.49
C LYS A 246 -3.35 13.18 -17.48
N TYR A 247 -2.29 12.94 -16.73
CA TYR A 247 -2.32 11.97 -15.63
C TYR A 247 -1.41 12.46 -14.50
N ILE A 248 -1.50 11.82 -13.33
CA ILE A 248 -0.54 12.08 -12.24
C ILE A 248 0.52 10.98 -12.33
N PRO A 249 1.78 11.31 -12.70
CA PRO A 249 2.81 10.31 -12.84
C PRO A 249 3.07 9.56 -11.54
N VAL A 250 3.01 8.24 -11.58
CA VAL A 250 3.42 7.36 -10.49
C VAL A 250 4.82 6.86 -10.80
N THR A 251 5.77 7.12 -9.92
CA THR A 251 7.15 6.66 -10.06
C THR A 251 7.23 5.15 -9.81
N ALA A 252 6.72 4.70 -8.67
CA ALA A 252 6.66 3.29 -8.35
C ALA A 252 5.53 2.93 -7.39
N LEU A 253 5.07 1.68 -7.47
CA LEU A 253 4.13 1.05 -6.56
C LEU A 253 4.83 -0.08 -5.79
N TYR A 254 4.71 -0.07 -4.47
CA TYR A 254 5.18 -1.10 -3.56
C TYR A 254 3.99 -1.76 -2.86
N ALA A 255 3.69 -3.00 -3.23
CA ALA A 255 2.56 -3.76 -2.69
C ALA A 255 3.06 -5.01 -1.95
N PHE A 256 2.73 -5.14 -0.66
CA PHE A 256 3.14 -6.27 0.18
C PHE A 256 1.95 -7.18 0.47
N GLY A 257 2.04 -8.47 0.12
CA GLY A 257 0.96 -9.43 0.38
C GLY A 257 -0.38 -9.04 -0.26
N SER A 258 -0.35 -8.28 -1.35
CA SER A 258 -1.58 -7.78 -1.96
C SER A 258 -2.40 -8.91 -2.57
N PRO A 259 -3.73 -8.94 -2.39
CA PRO A 259 -4.62 -9.80 -3.16
C PRO A 259 -4.70 -9.36 -4.63
N ARG A 260 -5.27 -10.24 -5.46
CA ARG A 260 -5.67 -10.02 -6.86
C ARG A 260 -6.79 -8.98 -6.93
N ILE A 261 -6.78 -8.15 -7.97
CA ILE A 261 -7.53 -6.87 -7.96
C ILE A 261 -8.60 -6.72 -9.05
N GLY A 262 -8.55 -7.53 -10.09
CA GLY A 262 -9.50 -7.47 -11.20
C GLY A 262 -9.31 -8.66 -12.13
N ASP A 263 -10.04 -8.72 -13.24
CA ASP A 263 -9.85 -9.76 -14.24
C ASP A 263 -8.58 -9.56 -15.09
N GLU A 264 -8.34 -10.48 -16.03
CA GLU A 264 -7.17 -10.45 -16.90
C GLU A 264 -7.10 -9.20 -17.78
N GLU A 265 -8.24 -8.72 -18.28
CA GLU A 265 -8.31 -7.51 -19.08
C GLU A 265 -7.93 -6.28 -18.26
N PHE A 266 -8.44 -6.17 -17.02
CA PHE A 266 -8.04 -5.10 -16.09
C PHE A 266 -6.55 -5.15 -15.77
N ALA A 267 -6.05 -6.33 -15.39
CA ALA A 267 -4.65 -6.56 -15.03
C ALA A 267 -3.69 -6.22 -16.19
N THR A 268 -4.02 -6.67 -17.41
CA THR A 268 -3.23 -6.42 -18.62
C THR A 268 -3.24 -4.95 -19.00
N THR A 269 -4.41 -4.31 -18.93
CA THR A 269 -4.55 -2.87 -19.23
C THR A 269 -3.72 -2.02 -18.27
N LEU A 270 -3.81 -2.29 -16.97
CA LEU A 270 -3.06 -1.56 -15.95
C LEU A 270 -1.54 -1.80 -16.08
N ALA A 271 -1.12 -3.05 -16.31
CA ALA A 271 0.28 -3.40 -16.53
C ALA A 271 0.86 -2.68 -17.76
N SER A 272 0.11 -2.66 -18.86
CA SER A 272 0.51 -1.99 -20.10
C SER A 272 0.63 -0.49 -19.91
N ARG A 273 -0.33 0.14 -19.21
CA ARG A 273 -0.27 1.57 -18.89
C ARG A 273 0.92 1.89 -17.99
N ALA A 274 1.16 1.10 -16.94
CA ALA A 274 2.31 1.30 -16.07
C ALA A 274 3.62 1.25 -16.86
N LYS A 275 3.75 0.31 -17.80
CA LYS A 275 4.91 0.24 -18.71
C LYS A 275 5.02 1.48 -19.61
N GLN A 276 3.92 1.94 -20.20
CA GLN A 276 3.89 3.13 -21.06
C GLN A 276 4.28 4.41 -20.31
N THR A 277 3.82 4.57 -19.07
CA THR A 277 4.09 5.76 -18.24
C THR A 277 5.40 5.67 -17.46
N GLY A 278 6.17 4.58 -17.61
CA GLY A 278 7.40 4.33 -16.89
C GLY A 278 7.21 4.02 -15.40
N THR A 279 5.99 3.73 -14.96
CA THR A 279 5.66 3.38 -13.59
C THR A 279 6.20 1.99 -13.25
N ARG A 280 7.01 1.90 -12.19
CA ARG A 280 7.51 0.61 -11.68
C ARG A 280 6.49 -0.03 -10.75
N VAL A 281 6.41 -1.35 -10.78
CA VAL A 281 5.49 -2.11 -9.92
C VAL A 281 6.27 -3.23 -9.24
N PHE A 282 6.26 -3.23 -7.91
CA PHE A 282 6.94 -4.19 -7.07
C PHE A 282 5.92 -4.85 -6.14
N ARG A 283 5.58 -6.11 -6.43
CA ARG A 283 4.60 -6.88 -5.66
C ARG A 283 5.28 -7.97 -4.84
N PHE A 284 5.49 -7.69 -3.56
CA PHE A 284 6.17 -8.61 -2.66
C PHE A 284 5.22 -9.71 -2.18
N VAL A 285 5.69 -10.96 -2.25
CA VAL A 285 4.99 -12.15 -1.78
C VAL A 285 5.88 -12.88 -0.78
N ASN A 286 5.41 -13.02 0.46
CA ASN A 286 6.15 -13.67 1.52
C ASN A 286 5.77 -15.14 1.65
N GLU A 287 6.66 -16.04 1.21
CA GLU A 287 6.47 -17.50 1.32
C GLU A 287 5.04 -17.94 0.95
N LYS A 288 4.31 -18.49 1.94
CA LYS A 288 2.94 -19.03 1.82
C LYS A 288 1.86 -18.03 2.20
N ASP A 289 2.10 -16.74 1.95
CA ASP A 289 1.12 -15.70 2.18
C ASP A 289 -0.15 -15.94 1.33
N GLN A 290 -1.20 -16.35 2.02
CA GLN A 290 -2.48 -16.70 1.42
C GLN A 290 -3.27 -15.54 0.83
N VAL A 291 -3.07 -14.33 1.33
CA VAL A 291 -3.85 -13.15 0.88
C VAL A 291 -3.54 -12.86 -0.56
N SER A 292 -2.28 -13.05 -0.91
CA SER A 292 -1.78 -12.92 -2.26
C SER A 292 -2.39 -13.93 -3.25
N MET A 293 -3.10 -14.96 -2.78
CA MET A 293 -3.82 -15.94 -3.63
C MET A 293 -5.33 -15.64 -3.73
N LEU A 294 -5.80 -14.52 -3.19
CA LEU A 294 -7.22 -14.19 -3.14
C LEU A 294 -7.57 -13.00 -4.04
N PRO A 295 -8.79 -12.93 -4.60
CA PRO A 295 -9.76 -14.03 -4.67
C PRO A 295 -9.23 -15.23 -5.47
N ARG A 296 -9.56 -16.44 -5.03
CA ARG A 296 -9.13 -17.68 -5.72
C ARG A 296 -9.98 -17.93 -6.96
N HIS A 297 -9.42 -18.63 -7.94
CA HIS A 297 -10.22 -19.22 -8.98
C HIS A 297 -11.06 -20.35 -8.39
N VAL A 298 -12.34 -20.08 -8.12
CA VAL A 298 -13.29 -21.13 -7.76
C VAL A 298 -14.10 -21.44 -9.02
N PRO A 299 -13.83 -22.56 -9.71
CA PRO A 299 -14.68 -23.01 -10.80
C PRO A 299 -16.01 -23.45 -10.19
N ILE A 300 -16.97 -22.53 -10.06
CA ILE A 300 -18.34 -22.87 -9.72
C ILE A 300 -18.99 -23.32 -11.03
N PRO A 301 -19.46 -24.58 -11.15
CA PRO A 301 -19.93 -25.17 -12.41
C PRO A 301 -21.08 -24.43 -13.12
N GLN A 302 -21.67 -23.43 -12.48
CA GLN A 302 -22.84 -22.69 -12.97
C GLN A 302 -22.62 -21.18 -13.15
N ILE A 303 -21.46 -20.63 -12.75
CA ILE A 303 -21.15 -19.20 -12.92
C ILE A 303 -19.69 -19.08 -13.38
N VAL A 304 -19.50 -18.86 -14.69
CA VAL A 304 -18.19 -18.56 -15.28
C VAL A 304 -17.90 -17.08 -15.08
N LEU A 305 -17.43 -16.70 -13.89
CA LEU A 305 -16.79 -15.40 -13.74
C LEU A 305 -15.33 -15.50 -14.17
N PRO A 306 -14.82 -14.49 -14.88
CA PRO A 306 -13.41 -14.45 -15.21
C PRO A 306 -12.60 -14.47 -13.90
N PRO A 307 -11.51 -15.25 -13.84
CA PRO A 307 -10.65 -15.30 -12.67
C PRO A 307 -10.14 -13.90 -12.36
N TYR A 308 -10.11 -13.57 -11.07
CA TYR A 308 -9.28 -12.46 -10.61
C TYR A 308 -7.82 -12.77 -10.91
N ARG A 309 -7.06 -11.74 -11.27
CA ARG A 309 -5.65 -11.74 -11.64
C ARG A 309 -4.90 -10.67 -10.84
N HIS A 310 -3.63 -10.93 -10.59
CA HIS A 310 -2.66 -9.87 -10.28
C HIS A 310 -2.37 -9.05 -11.53
N ILE A 311 -1.91 -7.82 -11.34
CA ILE A 311 -1.35 -7.02 -12.44
C ILE A 311 -0.26 -7.81 -13.17
N GLY A 312 -0.33 -7.84 -14.50
CA GLY A 312 0.51 -8.66 -15.37
C GLY A 312 0.01 -8.57 -16.81
N VAL A 313 0.88 -8.80 -17.79
CA VAL A 313 0.51 -8.74 -19.22
C VAL A 313 0.14 -10.14 -19.71
N GLY A 314 -1.02 -10.29 -20.35
CA GLY A 314 -1.43 -11.56 -20.96
C GLY A 314 -1.60 -12.69 -19.95
N GLY A 315 -2.10 -12.37 -18.76
CA GLY A 315 -2.33 -13.34 -17.69
C GLY A 315 -1.10 -13.75 -16.87
N ASP A 316 0.10 -13.23 -17.15
CA ASP A 316 1.29 -13.53 -16.35
C ASP A 316 1.28 -12.77 -15.01
N GLU A 317 0.62 -13.34 -14.00
CA GLU A 317 0.51 -12.79 -12.64
C GLU A 317 1.88 -12.62 -11.94
N ARG A 318 2.94 -13.21 -12.49
CA ARG A 318 4.29 -13.22 -11.90
C ARG A 318 5.13 -12.04 -12.38
N ALA A 319 4.75 -11.37 -13.46
CA ALA A 319 5.58 -10.35 -14.12
C ALA A 319 6.12 -9.26 -13.18
N PHE A 320 5.40 -8.95 -12.10
CA PHE A 320 5.79 -7.96 -11.09
C PHE A 320 6.03 -8.54 -9.68
N ALA A 321 6.01 -9.87 -9.53
CA ALA A 321 6.13 -10.55 -8.25
C ALA A 321 7.59 -10.59 -7.76
N ILE A 322 7.83 -10.19 -6.52
CA ILE A 322 9.11 -10.36 -5.84
C ILE A 322 8.87 -11.31 -4.68
N TYR A 323 9.49 -12.48 -4.75
CA TYR A 323 9.31 -13.49 -3.72
C TYR A 323 10.31 -13.28 -2.59
N LEU A 324 9.79 -13.24 -1.37
CA LEU A 324 10.56 -13.14 -0.14
C LEU A 324 10.75 -14.54 0.45
N GLY A 325 11.98 -15.03 0.38
CA GLY A 325 12.36 -16.32 0.95
C GLY A 325 12.39 -16.33 2.48
N LYS A 326 12.57 -17.52 3.06
CA LYS A 326 12.69 -17.72 4.53
C LYS A 326 13.83 -16.90 5.14
N ASP A 327 14.91 -16.73 4.40
CA ASP A 327 16.14 -16.07 4.84
C ASP A 327 16.23 -14.60 4.39
N GLY A 328 15.11 -13.99 3.99
CA GLY A 328 15.05 -12.60 3.50
C GLY A 328 15.64 -12.40 2.09
N GLU A 329 15.88 -13.49 1.36
CA GLU A 329 16.29 -13.41 -0.04
C GLU A 329 15.14 -12.88 -0.91
N LEU A 330 15.47 -11.96 -1.83
CA LEU A 330 14.56 -11.47 -2.87
C LEU A 330 14.80 -12.28 -4.14
N VAL A 331 13.77 -13.01 -4.59
CA VAL A 331 13.81 -13.78 -5.83
C VAL A 331 12.93 -13.09 -6.87
N ALA A 332 13.52 -12.78 -8.02
CA ALA A 332 12.86 -12.06 -9.11
C ALA A 332 11.90 -12.97 -9.91
N PRO A 333 10.93 -12.40 -10.67
CA PRO A 333 9.98 -13.15 -11.48
C PRO A 333 10.60 -14.15 -12.46
N VAL A 334 11.69 -13.73 -13.11
CA VAL A 334 12.32 -14.48 -14.23
C VAL A 334 12.94 -15.79 -13.77
N ASP A 335 13.31 -15.86 -12.49
CA ASP A 335 13.88 -17.06 -11.91
C ASP A 335 12.77 -18.03 -11.47
N ALA A 336 11.52 -17.57 -11.34
CA ALA A 336 10.39 -18.40 -10.92
C ALA A 336 9.76 -19.21 -12.08
N PRO A 337 9.43 -20.51 -11.89
CA PRO A 337 8.85 -21.38 -12.91
C PRO A 337 7.47 -20.89 -13.37
N SER A 338 7.16 -21.16 -14.64
CA SER A 338 5.93 -20.72 -15.34
C SER A 338 4.70 -21.58 -15.10
N SER A 339 4.85 -22.78 -14.52
CA SER A 339 3.71 -23.64 -14.25
C SER A 339 3.70 -24.19 -12.84
N CYS A 340 2.49 -24.26 -12.28
CA CYS A 340 2.18 -25.00 -11.06
C CYS A 340 2.11 -26.51 -11.28
N SER A 341 2.29 -26.98 -12.52
CA SER A 341 2.10 -28.37 -12.93
C SER A 341 3.37 -29.23 -12.90
N GLY A 342 4.51 -28.67 -12.48
CA GLY A 342 5.78 -29.41 -12.38
C GLY A 342 6.12 -29.81 -10.94
N SER A 343 6.31 -31.10 -10.68
CA SER A 343 6.86 -31.63 -9.43
C SER A 343 8.32 -31.28 -9.18
N ASP A 344 9.06 -30.80 -10.20
CA ASP A 344 10.52 -30.95 -10.22
C ASP A 344 11.32 -29.70 -10.62
N VAL A 345 10.71 -28.51 -10.69
CA VAL A 345 11.54 -27.31 -10.82
C VAL A 345 12.01 -26.96 -9.41
N ALA A 346 13.28 -27.22 -9.13
CA ALA A 346 13.99 -26.70 -7.98
C ALA A 346 14.93 -25.60 -8.48
N ILE A 347 14.77 -24.37 -8.00
CA ILE A 347 15.84 -23.37 -8.11
C ILE A 347 16.79 -23.69 -6.96
N GLU A 348 17.99 -24.14 -7.29
CA GLU A 348 19.08 -24.35 -6.31
C GLU A 348 18.70 -25.23 -5.11
N GLY A 349 17.92 -26.29 -5.32
CA GLY A 349 17.54 -27.23 -4.25
C GLY A 349 16.44 -26.72 -3.29
N LYS A 350 15.82 -25.57 -3.57
CA LYS A 350 14.66 -25.07 -2.82
C LYS A 350 13.37 -25.61 -3.44
N ASN A 351 12.48 -26.15 -2.61
CA ASN A 351 11.17 -26.64 -3.05
C ASN A 351 10.29 -25.44 -3.43
N LEU A 352 10.12 -25.23 -4.73
CA LEU A 352 9.39 -24.09 -5.29
C LEU A 352 7.90 -24.02 -4.90
N LYS A 353 7.31 -25.15 -4.47
CA LYS A 353 5.95 -25.16 -3.90
C LYS A 353 5.84 -24.30 -2.63
N ASP A 354 6.95 -23.96 -1.98
CA ASP A 354 6.96 -23.06 -0.83
C ASP A 354 6.95 -21.57 -1.20
N ILE A 355 7.12 -21.23 -2.49
CA ILE A 355 7.35 -19.86 -2.97
C ILE A 355 6.28 -19.45 -4.00
N VAL A 356 5.83 -20.37 -4.85
CA VAL A 356 4.91 -20.03 -5.95
C VAL A 356 3.47 -19.88 -5.45
N GLN A 357 2.82 -18.79 -5.85
CA GLN A 357 1.38 -18.52 -5.69
C GLN A 357 0.53 -19.45 -6.56
N CYS A 358 0.64 -20.75 -6.34
CA CYS A 358 -0.21 -21.71 -7.01
C CYS A 358 -1.57 -21.75 -6.29
N ASP A 359 -2.64 -21.57 -7.07
CA ASP A 359 -3.97 -21.89 -6.56
C ASP A 359 -3.96 -23.36 -6.15
N LEU A 360 -4.12 -23.63 -4.86
CA LEU A 360 -4.31 -24.97 -4.34
C LEU A 360 -5.53 -25.57 -5.02
N THR A 361 -5.44 -26.85 -5.40
CA THR A 361 -6.62 -27.59 -5.82
C THR A 361 -7.63 -27.64 -4.66
N MET A 362 -8.93 -27.73 -4.99
CA MET A 362 -9.97 -27.89 -3.97
C MET A 362 -9.69 -29.11 -3.07
N SER A 363 -9.12 -30.18 -3.63
CA SER A 363 -8.74 -31.37 -2.86
C SER A 363 -7.61 -31.09 -1.86
N GLU A 364 -6.56 -30.37 -2.26
CA GLU A 364 -5.47 -29.98 -1.34
C GLU A 364 -5.98 -29.06 -0.23
N PHE A 365 -6.88 -28.14 -0.59
CA PHE A 365 -7.54 -27.24 0.36
C PHE A 365 -8.35 -28.04 1.40
N LEU A 366 -9.27 -28.88 0.95
CA LEU A 366 -10.13 -29.68 1.82
C LEU A 366 -9.33 -30.68 2.66
N SER A 367 -8.29 -31.29 2.09
CA SER A 367 -7.43 -32.24 2.81
C SER A 367 -6.67 -31.57 3.95
N GLY A 368 -6.16 -30.36 3.73
CA GLY A 368 -5.49 -29.61 4.81
C GLY A 368 -6.45 -29.22 5.93
N ILE A 369 -7.68 -28.81 5.59
CA ILE A 369 -8.72 -28.54 6.60
C ILE A 369 -9.06 -29.80 7.39
N ALA A 370 -9.34 -30.91 6.71
CA ALA A 370 -9.69 -32.18 7.35
C ALA A 370 -8.58 -32.70 8.27
N ALA A 371 -7.31 -32.40 7.94
CA ALA A 371 -6.16 -32.78 8.75
C ALA A 371 -5.87 -31.82 9.93
N GLY A 372 -6.68 -30.77 10.14
CA GLY A 372 -6.39 -29.72 11.12
C GLY A 372 -5.08 -28.96 10.81
N LYS A 373 -4.59 -29.09 9.58
CA LYS A 373 -3.37 -28.47 9.06
C LYS A 373 -3.76 -27.67 7.84
N PRO A 374 -4.50 -26.57 8.05
CA PRO A 374 -4.84 -25.71 6.94
C PRO A 374 -3.56 -25.38 6.14
N PRO A 375 -3.61 -25.42 4.81
CA PRO A 375 -2.41 -25.19 4.00
C PRO A 375 -1.89 -23.75 4.13
N TRP A 376 -2.67 -22.85 4.74
CA TRP A 376 -2.29 -21.48 4.99
C TRP A 376 -1.44 -21.34 6.27
N ARG A 377 -0.37 -20.53 6.18
CA ARG A 377 0.45 -20.12 7.33
C ARG A 377 0.28 -18.61 7.57
N THR A 378 0.53 -18.17 8.78
CA THR A 378 0.50 -16.76 9.23
C THR A 378 1.72 -15.97 8.72
N GLU A 379 2.07 -16.11 7.44
CA GLU A 379 3.20 -15.40 6.81
C GLU A 379 2.77 -14.05 6.21
N HIS A 380 1.56 -13.60 6.51
CA HIS A 380 1.01 -12.37 5.92
C HIS A 380 1.40 -11.09 6.67
N SER A 381 1.70 -11.14 7.97
CA SER A 381 1.87 -9.92 8.77
C SER A 381 2.96 -8.98 8.22
N MET A 382 2.66 -7.68 8.19
CA MET A 382 3.62 -6.65 7.75
C MET A 382 4.92 -6.67 8.57
N ALA A 383 4.87 -7.11 9.83
CA ALA A 383 6.06 -7.26 10.66
C ALA A 383 7.06 -8.28 10.07
N LEU A 384 6.56 -9.39 9.52
CA LEU A 384 7.40 -10.43 8.91
C LEU A 384 8.05 -9.94 7.61
N TYR A 385 7.26 -9.28 6.75
CA TYR A 385 7.76 -8.64 5.53
C TYR A 385 8.87 -7.63 5.84
N LYS A 386 8.62 -6.74 6.81
CA LYS A 386 9.57 -5.69 7.20
C LYS A 386 10.87 -6.27 7.75
N GLU A 387 10.78 -7.27 8.63
CA GLU A 387 11.97 -7.85 9.26
C GLU A 387 12.87 -8.57 8.24
N LYS A 388 12.28 -9.28 7.28
CA LYS A 388 13.02 -9.88 6.17
C LYS A 388 13.73 -8.82 5.33
N LEU A 389 12.99 -7.79 4.93
CA LEU A 389 13.52 -6.70 4.10
C LEU A 389 14.59 -5.87 4.80
N LYS A 390 14.52 -5.73 6.13
CA LYS A 390 15.54 -5.07 6.95
C LYS A 390 16.90 -5.72 6.75
N ILE A 391 16.94 -7.04 6.85
CA ILE A 391 18.18 -7.83 6.72
C ILE A 391 18.67 -7.78 5.27
N THR A 392 17.78 -7.88 4.28
CA THR A 392 18.15 -7.69 2.87
C THR A 392 18.78 -6.32 2.62
N ALA A 393 18.19 -5.26 3.18
CA ALA A 393 18.69 -3.90 3.04
C ALA A 393 20.05 -3.72 3.73
N GLN A 394 20.28 -4.35 4.89
CA GLN A 394 21.57 -4.33 5.59
C GLN A 394 22.67 -5.05 4.79
N ILE A 395 22.38 -6.24 4.25
CA ILE A 395 23.31 -6.98 3.37
C ILE A 395 23.69 -6.12 2.16
N ALA A 396 22.70 -5.49 1.51
CA ALA A 396 22.90 -4.61 0.37
C ALA A 396 23.72 -3.36 0.73
N LEU A 397 23.43 -2.73 1.88
CA LEU A 397 24.15 -1.55 2.36
C LEU A 397 25.63 -1.84 2.64
N LEU A 398 25.91 -3.03 3.17
CA LEU A 398 27.26 -3.49 3.49
C LEU A 398 27.99 -4.08 2.28
N GLY A 399 27.32 -4.25 1.13
CA GLY A 399 27.90 -4.86 -0.07
C GLY A 399 28.32 -6.32 0.14
N LEU A 400 27.65 -7.03 1.05
CA LEU A 400 28.05 -8.40 1.39
C LEU A 400 27.57 -9.39 0.33
N SER A 401 28.43 -10.35 0.02
CA SER A 401 28.05 -11.45 -0.88
C SER A 401 27.17 -12.48 -0.14
N PRO A 402 26.39 -13.32 -0.86
CA PRO A 402 25.60 -14.39 -0.25
C PRO A 402 26.42 -15.41 0.55
N LYS A 403 27.73 -15.53 0.29
CA LYS A 403 28.66 -16.45 0.94
C LYS A 403 29.50 -15.79 2.05
N ASP A 404 29.32 -14.49 2.29
CA ASP A 404 30.05 -13.77 3.33
C ASP A 404 29.64 -14.28 4.72
N PRO A 405 30.57 -14.59 5.64
CA PRO A 405 30.24 -15.00 7.00
C PRO A 405 29.31 -14.03 7.73
N LYS A 406 29.43 -12.72 7.49
CA LYS A 406 28.54 -11.71 8.08
C LYS A 406 27.12 -11.80 7.54
N THR A 407 26.96 -12.18 6.26
CA THR A 407 25.63 -12.45 5.69
C THR A 407 24.98 -13.63 6.42
N GLU A 408 25.74 -14.66 6.75
CA GLU A 408 25.23 -15.81 7.50
C GLU A 408 24.85 -15.44 8.93
N ASP A 409 25.63 -14.59 9.60
CA ASP A 409 25.31 -14.11 10.95
C ASP A 409 24.02 -13.26 10.96
N LEU A 410 23.86 -12.36 9.97
CA LEU A 410 22.62 -11.60 9.79
C LEU A 410 21.41 -12.50 9.51
N ARG A 411 21.58 -13.58 8.73
CA ARG A 411 20.51 -14.56 8.48
C ARG A 411 20.14 -15.35 9.74
N LYS A 412 21.11 -15.67 10.61
CA LYS A 412 20.81 -16.29 11.91
C LYS A 412 20.04 -15.34 12.81
N GLU A 413 20.41 -14.07 12.85
CA GLU A 413 19.66 -13.03 13.58
C GLU A 413 18.22 -12.92 13.06
N LEU A 414 18.06 -12.87 11.73
CA LEU A 414 16.76 -12.87 11.07
C LEU A 414 15.91 -14.06 11.53
N LYS A 415 16.47 -15.27 11.47
CA LYS A 415 15.76 -16.49 11.84
C LYS A 415 15.26 -16.42 13.28
N ALA A 416 16.11 -16.01 14.22
CA ALA A 416 15.73 -15.83 15.63
C ALA A 416 14.65 -14.76 15.81
N SER A 417 14.72 -13.65 15.06
CA SER A 417 13.72 -12.59 15.08
C SER A 417 12.37 -13.06 14.55
N LEU A 418 12.36 -13.77 13.41
CA LEU A 418 11.14 -14.34 12.83
C LEU A 418 10.50 -15.40 13.73
N GLU A 419 11.29 -16.21 14.43
CA GLU A 419 10.76 -17.17 15.41
C GLU A 419 10.04 -16.46 16.56
N ARG A 420 10.61 -15.36 17.08
CA ARG A 420 9.94 -14.53 18.11
C ARG A 420 8.65 -13.89 17.60
N LEU A 421 8.67 -13.30 16.41
CA LEU A 421 7.49 -12.67 15.81
C LEU A 421 6.37 -13.70 15.56
N ARG A 422 6.71 -14.88 15.03
CA ARG A 422 5.75 -15.96 14.83
C ARG A 422 5.14 -16.44 16.16
N ALA A 423 5.95 -16.55 17.21
CA ALA A 423 5.46 -16.89 18.55
C ALA A 423 4.51 -15.82 19.11
N GLN A 424 4.83 -14.54 18.93
CA GLN A 424 3.96 -13.43 19.33
C GLN A 424 2.62 -13.45 18.57
N LEU A 425 2.66 -13.57 17.24
CA LEU A 425 1.46 -13.67 16.42
C LEU A 425 0.59 -14.87 16.81
N ALA A 426 1.21 -16.05 17.04
CA ALA A 426 0.49 -17.22 17.51
C ALA A 426 -0.17 -17.01 18.88
N SER A 427 0.46 -16.26 19.79
CA SER A 427 -0.10 -15.95 21.10
C SER A 427 -1.32 -15.02 21.04
N MET A 428 -1.34 -14.06 20.12
CA MET A 428 -2.47 -13.14 19.93
C MET A 428 -3.74 -13.87 19.47
N HIS A 429 -3.60 -14.93 18.67
CA HIS A 429 -4.75 -15.72 18.22
C HIS A 429 -5.39 -16.57 19.31
N HIS A 430 -4.67 -16.89 20.39
CA HIS A 430 -5.24 -17.65 21.50
C HIS A 430 -6.04 -16.81 22.49
N THR A 431 -5.85 -15.50 22.50
CA THR A 431 -6.58 -14.59 23.40
C THR A 431 -7.95 -14.20 22.86
N ASP A 432 -8.14 -14.14 21.53
CA ASP A 432 -9.42 -13.72 20.92
C ASP A 432 -10.46 -14.86 20.82
N SER A 433 -10.07 -16.11 21.09
CA SER A 433 -10.98 -17.27 21.04
C SER A 433 -11.62 -17.64 22.38
N ARG A 434 -11.50 -16.79 23.41
CA ARG A 434 -12.16 -16.92 24.72
C ARG A 434 -13.09 -15.74 24.95
#